data_AF-A0A418GPC4-F1
#
_entry.id   AF-A0A418GPC4-F1
#
_cell.length_a   1.000
_cell.length_b   1.000
_cell.length_c   1.000
_cell.angle_alpha   90.00
_cell.angle_beta   90.00
_cell.angle_gamma   90.00
#
_symmetry.space_group_name_H-M   'P 1'
#
loop_
_entity.id
_entity.type
_entity.pdbx_description
1 polymer ?
#
loop_
_entity_poly.entity_id
_entity_poly.type
_entity_poly.pdbx_seq_one_letter_code
_entity_poly.pdbx_strand_id
1 'polypeptide(L)' 'LAGTLRADYADSLTENGTHGSDSVESAAREIAYFFGEGEVCPRTR' A
#
# COMPACT_ATOMS: atom_id res chain seq x y z
N LEU A 1 1.20 -6.42 -19.47
CA LEU A 1 0.09 -5.48 -19.18
C LEU A 1 0.70 -4.11 -18.95
N ALA A 2 0.70 -3.24 -19.95
CA ALA A 2 1.12 -1.85 -19.74
C ALA A 2 0.07 -1.13 -18.87
N GLY A 3 0.49 -0.15 -18.06
CA GLY A 3 -0.42 0.66 -17.25
C GLY A 3 -0.59 0.19 -15.79
N THR A 4 0.05 -0.91 -15.38
CA THR A 4 0.12 -1.27 -13.95
C THR A 4 1.38 -0.68 -13.34
N LEU A 5 1.34 -0.30 -12.06
CA LEU A 5 2.50 0.33 -11.41
C LEU A 5 3.80 -0.49 -11.55
N ARG A 6 3.72 -1.81 -11.39
CA ARG A 6 4.89 -2.69 -11.57
C ARG A 6 5.36 -2.78 -13.01
N ALA A 7 4.45 -2.78 -13.99
CA ALA A 7 4.85 -2.83 -15.39
C ALA A 7 5.54 -1.54 -15.84
N ASP A 8 5.12 -0.40 -15.28
CA ASP A 8 5.59 0.92 -15.71
C ASP A 8 6.78 1.44 -14.87
N TYR A 9 6.95 0.95 -13.62
CA TYR A 9 7.92 1.51 -12.66
C TYR A 9 8.78 0.48 -11.89
N ALA A 10 8.64 -0.84 -12.11
CA ALA A 10 9.55 -1.80 -11.47
C ALA A 10 10.88 -1.90 -12.22
N ASP A 11 11.99 -1.82 -11.49
CA ASP A 11 13.32 -2.07 -12.03
C ASP A 11 13.65 -3.57 -12.05
N SER A 12 13.16 -4.31 -11.05
CA SER A 12 13.33 -5.75 -10.94
C SER A 12 12.24 -6.40 -10.09
N LEU A 13 12.34 -7.72 -9.85
CA LEU A 13 11.41 -8.44 -8.98
C LEU A 13 11.48 -7.95 -7.52
N THR A 14 12.68 -7.65 -7.03
CA THR A 14 12.94 -7.19 -5.67
C THR A 14 12.78 -5.67 -5.53
N GLU A 15 13.06 -4.93 -6.60
CA GLU A 15 12.87 -3.47 -6.70
C GLU A 15 11.62 -3.20 -7.54
N ASN A 16 10.46 -3.55 -6.99
CA ASN A 16 9.20 -3.64 -7.73
C ASN A 16 8.28 -2.40 -7.63
N GLY A 17 8.82 -1.27 -7.20
CA GLY A 17 8.16 0.04 -7.18
C GLY A 17 7.11 0.27 -6.08
N THR A 18 6.38 -0.75 -5.63
CA THR A 18 5.32 -0.57 -4.62
C THR A 18 5.08 -1.82 -3.76
N HIS A 19 4.73 -1.55 -2.50
CA HIS A 19 4.11 -2.51 -1.57
C HIS A 19 2.58 -2.38 -1.61
N GLY A 20 1.88 -3.42 -1.16
CA GLY A 20 0.43 -3.39 -0.93
C GLY A 20 0.03 -4.59 -0.08
N SER A 21 -0.86 -4.37 0.89
CA SER A 21 -1.37 -5.45 1.75
C SER A 21 -2.13 -6.49 0.91
N ASP A 22 -1.93 -7.76 1.23
CA ASP A 22 -2.43 -8.90 0.47
C ASP A 22 -3.82 -9.40 0.90
N SER A 23 -4.35 -8.94 2.03
CA SER A 23 -5.65 -9.32 2.57
C SER A 23 -6.24 -8.22 3.46
N VAL A 24 -7.52 -8.34 3.84
CA VAL A 24 -8.16 -7.40 4.77
C VAL A 24 -7.52 -7.50 6.16
N GLU A 25 -7.20 -8.73 6.57
CA GLU A 25 -6.56 -9.04 7.84
C GLU A 25 -5.14 -8.47 7.90
N SER A 26 -4.35 -8.62 6.84
CA SER A 26 -3.00 -8.04 6.78
C SER A 26 -3.04 -6.51 6.67
N ALA A 27 -3.99 -5.95 5.92
CA ALA A 27 -4.17 -4.50 5.82
C ALA A 27 -4.45 -3.86 7.20
N ALA A 28 -5.36 -4.44 7.99
CA ALA A 28 -5.66 -3.93 9.34
C ALA A 28 -4.41 -3.92 10.23
N ARG A 29 -3.60 -4.99 10.17
CA ARG A 29 -2.35 -5.12 10.92
C ARG A 29 -1.28 -4.14 10.45
N GLU A 30 -1.09 -3.99 9.13
CA GLU A 30 -0.07 -3.10 8.53
C GLU A 30 -0.40 -1.62 8.74
N ILE A 31 -1.67 -1.23 8.60
CA ILE A 31 -2.11 0.15 8.87
C ILE A 31 -1.86 0.50 10.34
N ALA A 32 -2.26 -0.37 11.28
CA ALA A 32 -2.04 -0.14 12.71
C ALA A 32 -0.55 -0.15 13.13
N TYR A 33 0.33 -0.74 12.32
CA TYR A 33 1.78 -0.71 12.56
C TYR A 33 2.37 0.68 12.30
N PHE A 34 1.90 1.37 11.27
CA PHE A 34 2.46 2.67 10.84
C PHE A 34 1.67 3.89 11.34
N PHE A 35 0.38 3.74 11.58
CA PHE A 35 -0.51 4.85 11.96
C PHE A 35 -1.13 4.57 13.33
N GLY A 36 -0.93 5.49 14.26
CA GLY A 36 -1.57 5.51 15.57
C GLY A 36 -3.04 5.92 15.51
N GLU A 37 -3.71 5.80 16.66
CA GLU A 37 -5.10 6.22 16.81
C GLU A 37 -5.26 7.72 16.48
N GLY A 38 -6.16 8.04 15.55
CA GLY A 38 -6.45 9.42 15.13
C GLY A 38 -5.59 9.98 13.99
N GLU A 39 -4.56 9.25 13.51
CA GLU A 39 -3.74 9.70 12.37
C GLU A 39 -4.41 9.44 11.01
N VAL A 40 -5.36 8.51 10.96
CA VAL A 40 -6.24 8.33 9.79
C VAL A 40 -7.32 9.40 9.83
N CYS A 41 -7.29 10.36 8.89
CA CYS A 41 -8.22 11.47 8.81
C CYS A 41 -9.42 11.16 7.88
N PRO A 42 -10.64 10.91 8.40
CA PRO A 42 -11.82 10.73 7.56
C PRO A 42 -12.12 12.01 6.78
N ARG A 43 -12.58 11.85 5.53
CA ARG A 43 -12.96 13.01 4.71
C ARG A 43 -14.26 13.63 5.24
N THR A 44 -14.28 14.96 5.34
CA THR A 44 -15.43 15.75 5.83
C THR A 44 -16.06 16.63 4.76
N ARG A 45 -15.45 16.66 3.56
CA ARG A 45 -15.89 17.35 2.34
C ARG A 45 -15.16 16.79 1.13
#